data_AF-A0AAE3K4J0-F1
#
_entry.id   AF-A0AAE3K4J0-F1
#
_cell.length_a   1.000
_cell.length_b   1.000
_cell.length_c   1.000
_cell.angle_alpha   90.00
_cell.angle_beta   90.00
_cell.angle_gamma   90.00
#
_symmetry.space_group_name_H-M   'P 1'
#
loop_
_entity.id
_entity.type
_entity.pdbx_description
1 polymer ?
#
loop_
_entity_poly.entity_id
_entity_poly.type
_entity_poly.pdbx_seq_one_letter_code
_entity_poly.pdbx_strand_id
1 'polypeptide(L)'
;MCTTPTDRRSILAVPVAFLAGCIGGEDDDESSAGARTDSHDGYVSVPDQTGDGRSVRVTAMSASTGYYLELRYDGRSTTTDAFAANEIAGDLELELDPPLESDTAITALLRTTDDDETVIRHQFEYEVEVPQGTLVVHEQQGTGEQFIIDEMSADAPYTLVVDYGSGRVETDEFEADRTVDNLVLDLDPPIREDRDAEIRLQTADGEWELAEETVRYTFERTASLRVADQSGDGDSLDITEASANVEYELVAAYDGTSVETDTFAAETLVAPELDLDPRIVEETTVEVTVRAAEDGTPLQREEVLFTPDSPEGPALTEDEAIRIAEDTFPLIGTPSVFERWLDDPVEVEAHPDGYRVRLGYLAARQRAVFSSAADRTEAATAEFAIDVFEALFTGEYHVLDVEIESWLTSGTNDMEQAGTTRLHRDAVSGVDWDDLRDDPTETLPSVAESYEFEYFD
;
A
#
# COMPACT_ATOMS: atom_id res chain seq x y z
N MET A 1 1.20 28.96 22.64
CA MET A 1 2.16 28.89 23.75
C MET A 1 3.51 28.59 23.12
N CYS A 2 4.36 29.61 22.99
CA CYS A 2 5.68 29.50 22.38
C CYS A 2 6.72 29.18 23.46
N THR A 3 7.59 28.22 23.20
CA THR A 3 8.82 27.98 23.97
C THR A 3 9.98 27.85 23.00
N THR A 4 10.75 28.92 22.89
CA THR A 4 12.06 28.98 22.24
C THR A 4 13.12 28.30 23.11
N PRO A 5 14.05 27.51 22.55
CA PRO A 5 15.25 27.13 23.27
C PRO A 5 16.30 28.25 23.18
N THR A 6 16.95 28.48 24.32
CA THR A 6 18.03 29.44 24.51
C THR A 6 19.35 28.74 24.17
N ASP A 7 20.04 29.18 23.12
CA ASP A 7 21.42 28.77 22.88
C ASP A 7 22.40 29.77 23.51
N ARG A 8 23.35 29.24 24.28
CA ARG A 8 24.44 29.95 24.96
C ARG A 8 25.74 29.24 24.59
N ARG A 9 26.40 29.71 23.52
CA ARG A 9 27.84 29.53 23.35
C ARG A 9 28.47 30.83 22.86
N SER A 10 28.98 31.58 23.84
CA SER A 10 29.92 32.67 23.61
C SER A 10 31.31 32.08 23.49
N ILE A 11 31.88 32.06 22.28
CA ILE A 11 33.29 31.72 22.07
C ILE A 11 34.08 33.03 22.12
N LEU A 12 34.88 33.15 23.18
CA LEU A 12 35.87 34.20 23.39
C LEU A 12 37.02 34.02 22.38
N ALA A 13 37.17 34.96 21.46
CA ALA A 13 38.37 35.12 20.67
C ALA A 13 39.52 35.61 21.58
N VAL A 14 40.53 34.76 21.79
CA VAL A 14 41.80 35.11 22.44
C VAL A 14 42.83 35.31 21.33
N PRO A 15 43.48 36.49 21.22
CA PRO A 15 44.60 36.65 20.30
C PRO A 15 45.84 35.96 20.87
N VAL A 16 46.35 34.96 20.17
CA VAL A 16 47.66 34.34 20.44
C VAL A 16 48.74 35.21 19.80
N ALA A 17 49.55 35.85 20.63
CA ALA A 17 50.76 36.54 20.21
C ALA A 17 51.89 35.51 20.06
N PHE A 18 52.43 35.35 18.85
CA PHE A 18 53.66 34.59 18.61
C PHE A 18 54.87 35.39 19.10
N LEU A 19 55.54 34.88 20.13
CA LEU A 19 56.86 35.33 20.58
C LEU A 19 57.94 34.54 19.85
N ALA A 20 58.75 35.24 19.05
CA ALA A 20 59.99 34.73 18.47
C ALA A 20 61.00 34.44 19.60
N GLY A 21 61.30 33.16 19.83
CA GLY A 21 62.33 32.69 20.74
C GLY A 21 63.51 32.13 19.97
N CYS A 22 64.60 32.91 19.88
CA CYS A 22 65.90 32.42 19.46
C CYS A 22 66.45 31.48 20.54
N ILE A 23 66.67 30.20 20.22
CA ILE A 23 67.46 29.28 21.05
C ILE A 23 68.80 29.08 20.37
N GLY A 24 69.84 29.65 20.97
CA GLY A 24 71.23 29.29 20.72
C GLY A 24 71.61 28.10 21.58
N GLY A 25 72.21 27.10 20.95
CA GLY A 25 72.91 25.99 21.60
C GLY A 25 74.21 25.78 20.84
N GLU A 26 75.31 26.28 21.41
CA GLU A 26 76.68 25.97 21.04
C GLU A 26 77.06 24.64 21.72
N ASP A 27 77.54 23.67 20.96
CA ASP A 27 78.45 22.62 21.44
C ASP A 27 79.32 22.17 20.26
N ASP A 28 80.59 22.55 20.32
CA ASP A 28 81.69 22.06 19.50
C ASP A 28 82.12 20.65 19.97
N ASP A 29 82.38 19.71 19.06
CA ASP A 29 83.76 19.31 18.69
C ASP A 29 83.82 18.05 17.81
N GLU A 30 84.53 18.23 16.69
CA GLU A 30 85.50 17.34 16.03
C GLU A 30 85.15 15.89 15.65
N SER A 31 85.08 15.65 14.33
CA SER A 31 86.05 14.81 13.58
C SER A 31 85.40 14.10 12.39
N SER A 32 85.49 14.68 11.19
CA SER A 32 85.63 13.88 9.98
C SER A 32 86.37 14.65 8.89
N ALA A 33 87.16 13.88 8.14
CA ALA A 33 88.20 14.35 7.26
C ALA A 33 87.65 14.95 5.95
N GLY A 34 88.09 16.17 5.64
CA GLY A 34 88.34 16.71 4.30
C GLY A 34 87.50 16.22 3.13
N ALA A 35 86.18 16.46 3.15
CA ALA A 35 85.42 16.67 1.92
C ALA A 35 85.48 18.16 1.60
N ARG A 36 85.86 18.53 0.37
CA ARG A 36 85.60 19.87 -0.13
C ARG A 36 84.08 20.00 -0.20
N THR A 37 83.46 20.63 0.78
CA THR A 37 82.10 21.13 0.64
C THR A 37 82.20 22.29 -0.34
N ASP A 38 82.07 22.00 -1.63
CA ASP A 38 81.68 23.02 -2.58
C ASP A 38 80.34 23.56 -2.06
N SER A 39 80.38 24.72 -1.40
CA SER A 39 79.20 25.35 -0.82
C SER A 39 78.34 25.80 -1.99
N HIS A 40 77.32 25.02 -2.32
CA HIS A 40 76.30 25.41 -3.27
C HIS A 40 75.46 26.52 -2.62
N ASP A 41 75.51 27.72 -3.18
CA ASP A 41 74.69 28.84 -2.73
C ASP A 41 73.43 28.87 -3.57
N GLY A 42 72.26 29.09 -2.95
CA GLY A 42 71.01 29.25 -3.67
C GLY A 42 69.95 29.97 -2.86
N TYR A 43 68.79 30.19 -3.48
CA TYR A 43 67.56 30.56 -2.79
C TYR A 43 66.35 29.91 -3.49
N VAL A 44 65.29 29.67 -2.72
CA VAL A 44 63.96 29.32 -3.22
C VAL A 44 62.95 30.16 -2.44
N SER A 45 61.99 30.73 -3.14
CA SER A 45 60.95 31.60 -2.59
C SER A 45 59.59 31.06 -3.01
N VAL A 46 58.93 30.41 -2.06
CA VAL A 46 57.56 29.91 -2.20
C VAL A 46 56.80 30.42 -0.98
N PRO A 47 55.84 31.34 -1.15
CA PRO A 47 54.98 31.75 -0.04
C PRO A 47 54.03 30.61 0.33
N ASP A 48 53.42 30.69 1.50
CA ASP A 48 52.21 29.91 1.79
C ASP A 48 51.14 30.25 0.75
N GLN A 49 50.38 29.24 0.33
CA GLN A 49 49.46 29.33 -0.81
C GLN A 49 48.09 28.80 -0.46
N THR A 50 47.10 29.30 -1.18
CA THR A 50 45.71 28.88 -1.13
C THR A 50 45.27 28.63 -2.57
N GLY A 51 44.61 27.50 -2.86
CA GLY A 51 44.16 27.17 -4.21
C GLY A 51 43.47 25.81 -4.32
N ASP A 52 43.23 25.35 -5.55
CA ASP A 52 42.49 24.11 -5.85
C ASP A 52 43.29 22.81 -5.60
N GLY A 53 44.51 22.92 -5.08
CA GLY A 53 45.37 21.77 -4.81
C GLY A 53 45.97 21.12 -6.06
N ARG A 54 45.75 21.67 -7.27
CA ARG A 54 46.26 21.10 -8.53
C ARG A 54 47.62 21.65 -8.93
N SER A 55 47.99 22.83 -8.43
CA SER A 55 49.30 23.40 -8.74
C SER A 55 49.90 24.23 -7.61
N VAL A 56 51.23 24.34 -7.63
CA VAL A 56 52.01 25.22 -6.75
C VAL A 56 52.72 26.26 -7.60
N ARG A 57 52.60 27.53 -7.21
CA ARG A 57 53.36 28.62 -7.82
C ARG A 57 54.65 28.90 -7.03
N VAL A 58 55.77 28.84 -7.72
CA VAL A 58 57.10 29.17 -7.20
C VAL A 58 57.48 30.55 -7.69
N THR A 59 57.58 31.52 -6.77
CA THR A 59 57.84 32.92 -7.11
C THR A 59 59.21 33.10 -7.73
N ALA A 60 60.24 32.53 -7.12
CA ALA A 60 61.62 32.62 -7.62
C ALA A 60 62.53 31.54 -7.02
N MET A 61 63.50 31.08 -7.80
CA MET A 61 64.58 30.21 -7.35
C MET A 61 65.85 30.43 -8.19
N SER A 62 67.01 30.15 -7.59
CA SER A 62 68.32 30.18 -8.25
C SER A 62 69.33 29.41 -7.43
N ALA A 63 70.33 28.80 -8.08
CA ALA A 63 71.51 28.23 -7.44
C ALA A 63 72.80 28.59 -8.18
N SER A 64 73.95 28.51 -7.52
CA SER A 64 75.28 28.77 -8.10
C SER A 64 75.77 27.66 -9.05
N THR A 65 75.08 26.51 -9.05
CA THR A 65 75.28 25.35 -9.94
C THR A 65 74.00 25.01 -10.72
N GLY A 66 74.07 24.08 -11.68
CA GLY A 66 72.89 23.58 -12.37
C GLY A 66 71.92 22.91 -11.38
N TYR A 67 70.62 23.23 -11.48
CA TYR A 67 69.66 22.87 -10.45
C TYR A 67 68.28 22.49 -11.00
N TYR A 68 67.48 21.81 -10.19
CA TYR A 68 66.05 21.61 -10.41
C TYR A 68 65.31 21.69 -9.06
N LEU A 69 63.99 21.83 -9.10
CA LEU A 69 63.15 21.85 -7.91
C LEU A 69 62.36 20.53 -7.81
N GLU A 70 62.39 19.90 -6.64
CA GLU A 70 61.52 18.79 -6.25
C GLU A 70 60.54 19.29 -5.18
N LEU A 71 59.24 19.23 -5.44
CA LEU A 71 58.22 19.39 -4.41
C LEU A 71 57.88 18.02 -3.83
N ARG A 72 57.79 17.92 -2.51
CA ARG A 72 57.35 16.71 -1.79
C ARG A 72 56.12 17.00 -0.96
N TYR A 73 55.10 16.16 -1.12
CA TYR A 73 53.79 16.27 -0.48
C TYR A 73 53.18 14.87 -0.38
N ASP A 74 52.58 14.52 0.76
CA ASP A 74 51.88 13.24 1.00
C ASP A 74 52.62 11.96 0.54
N GLY A 75 53.95 11.95 0.70
CA GLY A 75 54.81 10.83 0.28
C GLY A 75 55.06 10.73 -1.24
N ARG A 76 54.61 11.73 -2.00
CA ARG A 76 54.79 11.89 -3.44
C ARG A 76 55.76 13.03 -3.74
N SER A 77 56.16 13.13 -5.01
CA SER A 77 56.94 14.26 -5.49
C SER A 77 56.68 14.60 -6.95
N THR A 78 56.81 15.88 -7.25
CA THR A 78 56.85 16.42 -8.63
C THR A 78 58.14 17.22 -8.81
N THR A 79 58.70 17.23 -10.01
CA THR A 79 59.98 17.89 -10.31
C THR A 79 59.89 18.79 -11.53
N THR A 80 60.64 19.88 -11.51
CA THR A 80 60.81 20.76 -12.68
C THR A 80 61.83 20.23 -13.66
N ASP A 81 61.91 20.85 -14.84
CA ASP A 81 63.09 20.76 -15.69
C ASP A 81 64.34 21.31 -14.98
N ALA A 82 65.51 20.97 -15.53
CA ALA A 82 66.80 21.46 -15.06
C ALA A 82 67.09 22.88 -15.60
N PHE A 83 67.60 23.73 -14.71
CA PHE A 83 68.03 25.10 -14.98
C PHE A 83 69.55 25.22 -14.87
N ALA A 84 70.13 26.16 -15.62
CA ALA A 84 71.57 26.39 -15.60
C ALA A 84 72.04 27.10 -14.32
N ALA A 85 73.34 27.01 -14.04
CA ALA A 85 73.97 27.73 -12.94
C ALA A 85 73.72 29.26 -13.02
N ASN A 86 73.27 29.84 -11.91
CA ASN A 86 72.90 31.26 -11.75
C ASN A 86 71.73 31.72 -12.63
N GLU A 87 70.99 30.79 -13.24
CA GLU A 87 69.73 31.10 -13.89
C GLU A 87 68.67 31.36 -12.82
N ILE A 88 67.89 32.42 -12.98
CA ILE A 88 66.75 32.70 -12.10
C ILE A 88 65.49 32.20 -12.80
N ALA A 89 64.88 31.16 -12.25
CA ALA A 89 63.54 30.73 -12.62
C ALA A 89 62.53 31.39 -11.68
N GLY A 90 61.43 31.90 -12.20
CA GLY A 90 60.39 32.55 -11.40
C GLY A 90 59.03 32.45 -12.06
N ASP A 91 57.98 32.67 -11.27
CA ASP A 91 56.59 32.45 -11.65
C ASP A 91 56.33 31.06 -12.26
N LEU A 92 57.00 30.04 -11.73
CA LEU A 92 56.86 28.68 -12.22
C LEU A 92 55.64 28.03 -11.57
N GLU A 93 54.75 27.48 -12.38
CA GLU A 93 53.60 26.70 -11.94
C GLU A 93 53.94 25.22 -12.09
N LEU A 94 53.83 24.45 -11.01
CA LEU A 94 54.09 23.02 -11.01
C LEU A 94 52.77 22.29 -10.75
N GLU A 95 52.36 21.46 -11.70
CA GLU A 95 51.21 20.57 -11.53
C GLU A 95 51.51 19.51 -10.47
N LEU A 96 50.57 19.32 -9.56
CA LEU A 96 50.55 18.28 -8.55
C LEU A 96 49.74 17.10 -9.10
N ASP A 97 50.37 15.93 -9.19
CA ASP A 97 49.70 14.69 -9.61
C ASP A 97 49.92 13.59 -8.55
N PRO A 98 48.87 13.16 -7.83
CA PRO A 98 47.50 13.68 -7.86
C PRO A 98 47.39 15.05 -7.17
N PRO A 99 46.26 15.76 -7.36
CA PRO A 99 45.95 16.97 -6.61
C PRO A 99 45.86 16.73 -5.10
N LEU A 100 45.97 17.81 -4.33
CA LEU A 100 45.82 17.79 -2.87
C LEU A 100 44.35 17.71 -2.48
N GLU A 101 44.03 16.78 -1.58
CA GLU A 101 42.66 16.56 -1.07
C GLU A 101 42.39 17.31 0.25
N SER A 102 43.43 17.88 0.85
CA SER A 102 43.35 18.63 2.10
C SER A 102 44.58 19.51 2.29
N ASP A 103 44.49 20.48 3.21
CA ASP A 103 45.62 21.28 3.64
C ASP A 103 46.84 20.41 3.96
N THR A 104 47.98 20.76 3.38
CA THR A 104 49.22 19.99 3.58
C THR A 104 50.44 20.89 3.60
N ALA A 105 51.46 20.46 4.33
CA ALA A 105 52.74 21.11 4.33
C ALA A 105 53.62 20.54 3.19
N ILE A 106 53.95 21.38 2.22
CA ILE A 106 54.78 20.98 1.07
C ILE A 106 56.24 21.31 1.36
N THR A 107 57.12 20.36 1.07
CA THR A 107 58.57 20.58 1.15
C THR A 107 59.14 20.82 -0.25
N ALA A 108 59.59 22.05 -0.50
CA ALA A 108 60.38 22.43 -1.67
C ALA A 108 61.87 22.12 -1.44
N LEU A 109 62.42 21.22 -2.27
CA LEU A 109 63.82 20.84 -2.27
C LEU A 109 64.49 21.34 -3.55
N LEU A 110 65.38 22.32 -3.42
CA LEU A 110 66.24 22.75 -4.52
C LEU A 110 67.43 21.80 -4.60
N ARG A 111 67.60 21.10 -5.71
CA ARG A 111 68.62 20.06 -5.88
C ARG A 111 69.58 20.35 -7.01
N THR A 112 70.82 19.90 -6.86
CA THR A 112 71.84 19.95 -7.92
C THR A 112 71.55 18.91 -9.02
N THR A 113 71.88 19.23 -10.26
CA THR A 113 71.70 18.30 -11.39
C THR A 113 72.78 17.22 -11.47
N ASP A 114 73.94 17.44 -10.84
CA ASP A 114 75.11 16.56 -10.99
C ASP A 114 75.06 15.34 -10.04
N ASP A 115 74.51 15.52 -8.84
CA ASP A 115 74.53 14.51 -7.77
C ASP A 115 73.27 14.45 -6.90
N ASP A 116 72.19 15.15 -7.29
CA ASP A 116 70.91 15.21 -6.57
C ASP A 116 71.03 15.71 -5.11
N GLU A 117 72.12 16.43 -4.79
CA GLU A 117 72.35 17.02 -3.48
C GLU A 117 71.32 18.12 -3.22
N THR A 118 70.71 18.12 -2.03
CA THR A 118 69.79 19.18 -1.61
C THR A 118 70.57 20.43 -1.23
N VAL A 119 70.48 21.47 -2.06
CA VAL A 119 71.07 22.79 -1.80
C VAL A 119 70.23 23.55 -0.76
N ILE A 120 68.90 23.52 -0.92
CA ILE A 120 67.96 24.19 -0.02
C ILE A 120 66.77 23.31 0.24
N ARG A 121 66.32 23.34 1.49
CA ARG A 121 65.01 22.85 1.91
C ARG A 121 64.19 24.04 2.41
N HIS A 122 63.03 24.22 1.80
CA HIS A 122 62.02 25.18 2.23
C HIS A 122 60.70 24.46 2.45
N GLN A 123 59.99 24.78 3.52
CA GLN A 123 58.68 24.20 3.82
C GLN A 123 57.67 25.35 3.88
N PHE A 124 56.50 25.13 3.28
CA PHE A 124 55.40 26.09 3.25
C PHE A 124 54.07 25.34 3.39
N GLU A 125 53.04 26.04 3.83
CA GLU A 125 51.69 25.49 3.95
C GLU A 125 50.91 25.75 2.65
N TYR A 126 50.12 24.77 2.24
CA TYR A 126 49.15 24.90 1.15
C TYR A 126 47.75 24.64 1.71
N GLU A 127 46.88 25.63 1.62
CA GLU A 127 45.46 25.57 2.01
C GLU A 127 44.61 25.23 0.77
N VAL A 128 43.88 24.12 0.82
CA VAL A 128 43.04 23.68 -0.31
C VAL A 128 41.68 24.36 -0.21
N GLU A 129 41.31 25.14 -1.22
CA GLU A 129 39.97 25.74 -1.32
C GLU A 129 38.98 24.66 -1.80
N VAL A 130 38.29 24.05 -0.84
CA VAL A 130 37.22 23.08 -1.12
C VAL A 130 35.95 23.84 -1.49
N PRO A 131 35.33 23.55 -2.65
CA PRO A 131 34.05 24.15 -3.02
C PRO A 131 32.98 23.87 -1.96
N GLN A 132 32.06 24.82 -1.77
CA GLN A 132 30.97 24.74 -0.80
C GLN A 132 29.61 24.60 -1.51
N GLY A 133 28.77 23.71 -0.99
CA GLY A 133 27.40 23.52 -1.44
C GLY A 133 26.39 23.69 -0.32
N THR A 134 25.15 24.00 -0.69
CA THR A 134 23.97 23.94 0.18
C THR A 134 22.93 23.06 -0.50
N LEU A 135 22.37 22.13 0.27
CA LEU A 135 21.30 21.23 -0.14
C LEU A 135 20.20 21.28 0.93
N VAL A 136 18.97 21.54 0.51
CA VAL A 136 17.80 21.53 1.38
C VAL A 136 16.77 20.59 0.78
N VAL A 137 16.43 19.55 1.54
CA VAL A 137 15.42 18.57 1.17
C VAL A 137 14.60 18.22 2.42
N HIS A 138 13.28 18.35 2.35
CA HIS A 138 12.38 17.90 3.41
C HIS A 138 11.89 16.47 3.17
N GLU A 139 11.38 15.83 4.22
CA GLU A 139 10.64 14.55 4.13
C GLU A 139 9.52 14.65 3.09
N GLN A 140 9.34 13.58 2.31
CA GLN A 140 8.40 13.56 1.19
C GLN A 140 7.36 12.47 1.33
N GLN A 141 6.18 12.78 0.81
CA GLN A 141 5.10 11.83 0.64
C GLN A 141 4.56 11.94 -0.78
N GLY A 142 4.34 10.79 -1.44
CA GLY A 142 3.73 10.78 -2.77
C GLY A 142 3.66 9.38 -3.38
N THR A 143 3.18 9.31 -4.62
CA THR A 143 2.92 8.08 -5.38
C THR A 143 4.17 7.34 -5.85
N GLY A 144 5.36 7.90 -5.60
CA GLY A 144 6.65 7.26 -5.90
C GLY A 144 7.18 7.51 -7.31
N GLU A 145 6.46 8.28 -8.13
CA GLU A 145 6.88 8.61 -9.49
C GLU A 145 7.85 9.80 -9.55
N GLN A 146 7.85 10.66 -8.53
CA GLN A 146 8.62 11.90 -8.53
C GLN A 146 9.26 12.16 -7.17
N PHE A 147 10.38 12.89 -7.20
CA PHE A 147 11.08 13.40 -6.02
C PHE A 147 11.37 14.90 -6.17
N ILE A 148 11.10 15.69 -5.13
CA ILE A 148 11.23 17.15 -5.18
C ILE A 148 12.43 17.61 -4.36
N ILE A 149 13.31 18.42 -4.93
CA ILE A 149 14.42 19.06 -4.21
C ILE A 149 14.02 20.50 -3.95
N ASP A 150 13.99 20.91 -2.68
CA ASP A 150 13.48 22.23 -2.30
C ASP A 150 14.40 23.33 -2.79
N GLU A 151 15.69 23.23 -2.45
CA GLU A 151 16.71 24.21 -2.82
C GLU A 151 18.10 23.54 -2.88
N MET A 152 18.89 23.92 -3.89
CA MET A 152 20.31 23.60 -3.93
C MET A 152 21.14 24.70 -4.61
N SER A 153 22.39 24.87 -4.17
CA SER A 153 23.38 25.77 -4.78
C SER A 153 24.80 25.36 -4.42
N ALA A 154 25.78 25.74 -5.25
CA ALA A 154 27.21 25.57 -4.97
C ALA A 154 28.05 26.68 -5.63
N ASP A 155 29.25 26.93 -5.11
CA ASP A 155 30.22 27.92 -5.63
C ASP A 155 31.07 27.40 -6.82
N ALA A 156 30.92 26.12 -7.17
CA ALA A 156 31.48 25.47 -8.36
C ALA A 156 30.36 24.82 -9.20
N PRO A 157 30.60 24.49 -10.49
CA PRO A 157 29.65 23.71 -11.28
C PRO A 157 29.34 22.38 -10.60
N TYR A 158 28.08 21.96 -10.58
CA TYR A 158 27.62 20.88 -9.72
C TYR A 158 26.57 19.99 -10.39
N THR A 159 26.44 18.77 -9.88
CA THR A 159 25.40 17.80 -10.24
C THR A 159 24.72 17.28 -8.97
N LEU A 160 23.48 16.81 -9.10
CA LEU A 160 22.75 16.18 -8.03
C LEU A 160 22.56 14.68 -8.33
N VAL A 161 22.84 13.84 -7.35
CA VAL A 161 22.59 12.40 -7.39
C VAL A 161 21.58 12.04 -6.31
N VAL A 162 20.51 11.34 -6.68
CA VAL A 162 19.53 10.77 -5.75
C VAL A 162 19.55 9.25 -5.90
N ASP A 163 19.95 8.56 -4.84
CA ASP A 163 19.90 7.10 -4.72
C ASP A 163 18.79 6.72 -3.75
N TYR A 164 17.84 5.89 -4.19
CA TYR A 164 16.70 5.45 -3.39
C TYR A 164 16.60 3.92 -3.35
N GLY A 165 17.74 3.23 -3.48
CA GLY A 165 17.89 1.79 -3.31
C GLY A 165 17.41 0.94 -4.48
N SER A 166 16.21 1.19 -5.02
CA SER A 166 15.72 0.51 -6.23
C SER A 166 16.17 1.18 -7.53
N GLY A 167 16.68 2.40 -7.45
CA GLY A 167 17.10 3.19 -8.59
C GLY A 167 17.96 4.38 -8.19
N ARG A 168 18.49 5.06 -9.20
CA ARG A 168 19.35 6.23 -9.07
C ARG A 168 19.01 7.22 -10.18
N VAL A 169 18.84 8.48 -9.81
CA VAL A 169 18.65 9.60 -10.74
C VAL A 169 19.81 10.57 -10.58
N GLU A 170 20.33 11.04 -11.71
CA GLU A 170 21.42 12.02 -11.76
C GLU A 170 21.00 13.15 -12.69
N THR A 171 21.21 14.39 -12.26
CA THR A 171 20.85 15.56 -13.05
C THR A 171 21.93 15.92 -14.05
N ASP A 172 21.57 16.74 -15.04
CA ASP A 172 22.57 17.48 -15.82
C ASP A 172 23.35 18.45 -14.92
N GLU A 173 24.49 18.93 -15.43
CA GLU A 173 25.33 19.94 -14.79
C GLU A 173 24.58 21.28 -14.62
N PHE A 174 24.74 21.87 -13.44
CA PHE A 174 24.37 23.24 -13.13
C PHE A 174 25.63 24.12 -13.03
N GLU A 175 25.52 25.36 -13.50
CA GLU A 175 26.59 26.36 -13.40
C GLU A 175 26.86 26.73 -11.93
N ALA A 176 28.09 27.17 -11.63
CA ALA A 176 28.46 27.73 -10.33
C ALA A 176 27.58 28.92 -9.94
N ASP A 177 27.39 29.12 -8.64
CA ASP A 177 26.57 30.15 -8.00
C ASP A 177 25.09 30.16 -8.42
N ARG A 178 24.64 29.13 -9.14
CA ARG A 178 23.23 28.97 -9.51
C ARG A 178 22.46 28.38 -8.33
N THR A 179 21.37 29.03 -7.96
CA THR A 179 20.35 28.44 -7.08
C THR A 179 19.28 27.78 -7.92
N VAL A 180 18.92 26.55 -7.57
CA VAL A 180 17.81 25.80 -8.18
C VAL A 180 16.79 25.48 -7.09
N ASP A 181 15.57 25.96 -7.28
CA ASP A 181 14.45 25.75 -6.37
C ASP A 181 13.41 24.80 -6.96
N ASN A 182 12.80 23.95 -6.11
CA ASN A 182 11.70 23.04 -6.46
C ASN A 182 11.99 22.18 -7.70
N LEU A 183 13.18 21.59 -7.77
CA LEU A 183 13.52 20.68 -8.86
C LEU A 183 12.73 19.38 -8.71
N VAL A 184 11.93 19.05 -9.72
CA VAL A 184 11.20 17.77 -9.79
C VAL A 184 12.03 16.78 -10.58
N LEU A 185 12.28 15.62 -9.99
CA LEU A 185 12.99 14.50 -10.57
C LEU A 185 11.99 13.38 -10.86
N ASP A 186 11.94 12.92 -12.11
CA ASP A 186 11.17 11.72 -12.46
C ASP A 186 11.96 10.46 -12.07
N LEU A 187 11.31 9.53 -11.37
CA LEU A 187 11.95 8.33 -10.82
C LEU A 187 11.72 7.11 -11.73
N ASP A 188 12.80 6.45 -12.12
CA ASP A 188 12.78 5.20 -12.88
C ASP A 188 13.82 4.20 -12.34
N PRO A 189 13.41 3.08 -11.70
CA PRO A 189 12.03 2.71 -11.42
C PRO A 189 11.38 3.57 -10.33
N PRO A 190 10.04 3.70 -10.30
CA PRO A 190 9.34 4.41 -9.23
C PRO A 190 9.52 3.73 -7.86
N ILE A 191 9.42 4.51 -6.78
CA ILE A 191 9.38 4.01 -5.40
C ILE A 191 8.03 3.34 -5.16
N ARG A 192 8.00 2.15 -4.55
CA ARG A 192 6.77 1.36 -4.30
C ARG A 192 6.51 1.03 -2.83
N GLU A 193 7.33 1.56 -1.94
CA GLU A 193 7.27 1.34 -0.50
C GLU A 193 8.00 2.47 0.25
N ASP A 194 7.72 2.61 1.54
CA ASP A 194 8.43 3.56 2.41
C ASP A 194 9.92 3.26 2.47
N ARG A 195 10.76 4.28 2.26
CA ARG A 195 12.22 4.11 2.27
C ARG A 195 12.97 5.40 2.50
N ASP A 196 14.26 5.28 2.79
CA ASP A 196 15.16 6.43 2.87
C ASP A 196 15.81 6.63 1.49
N ALA A 197 15.90 7.88 1.05
CA ALA A 197 16.61 8.32 -0.15
C ALA A 197 17.86 9.11 0.27
N GLU A 198 18.99 8.81 -0.37
CA GLU A 198 20.27 9.45 -0.16
C GLU A 198 20.51 10.44 -1.31
N ILE A 199 20.69 11.71 -0.96
CA ILE A 199 20.82 12.81 -1.90
C ILE A 199 22.21 13.40 -1.74
N ARG A 200 23.00 13.39 -2.81
CA ARG A 200 24.35 13.97 -2.85
C ARG A 200 24.40 15.11 -3.83
N LEU A 201 24.92 16.23 -3.35
CA LEU A 201 25.35 17.36 -4.17
C LEU A 201 26.86 17.23 -4.34
N GLN A 202 27.35 17.17 -5.58
CA GLN A 202 28.77 16.99 -5.88
C GLN A 202 29.21 17.94 -7.00
N THR A 203 30.51 18.22 -7.10
CA THR A 203 31.04 18.97 -8.24
C THR A 203 30.78 18.21 -9.54
N ALA A 204 30.66 18.95 -10.65
CA ALA A 204 30.33 18.36 -11.95
C ALA A 204 31.40 17.39 -12.47
N ASP A 205 32.66 17.53 -12.02
CA ASP A 205 33.74 16.58 -12.28
C ASP A 205 33.74 15.38 -11.33
N GLY A 206 32.85 15.35 -10.33
CA GLY A 206 32.72 14.30 -9.33
C GLY A 206 33.88 14.22 -8.33
N GLU A 207 34.74 15.24 -8.28
CA GLU A 207 35.93 15.26 -7.41
C GLU A 207 35.55 15.52 -5.95
N TRP A 208 34.57 16.39 -5.70
CA TRP A 208 34.17 16.80 -4.36
C TRP A 208 32.69 16.55 -4.09
N GLU A 209 32.40 15.92 -2.94
CA GLU A 209 31.07 15.91 -2.36
C GLU A 209 30.87 17.20 -1.56
N LEU A 210 29.84 17.97 -1.93
CA LEU A 210 29.57 19.29 -1.40
C LEU A 210 28.56 19.25 -0.25
N ALA A 211 27.58 18.36 -0.35
CA ALA A 211 26.59 18.09 0.68
C ALA A 211 25.99 16.70 0.48
N GLU A 212 25.59 16.06 1.58
CA GLU A 212 24.88 14.79 1.58
C GLU A 212 23.71 14.88 2.57
N GLU A 213 22.53 14.48 2.13
CA GLU A 213 21.31 14.43 2.94
C GLU A 213 20.66 13.05 2.83
N THR A 214 20.03 12.59 3.90
CA THR A 214 19.21 11.36 3.89
C THR A 214 17.80 11.72 4.32
N VAL A 215 16.83 11.42 3.45
CA VAL A 215 15.44 11.83 3.62
C VAL A 215 14.52 10.63 3.57
N ARG A 216 13.58 10.56 4.52
CA ARG A 216 12.50 9.56 4.47
C ARG A 216 11.49 9.94 3.39
N TYR A 217 11.25 8.99 2.49
CA TYR A 217 10.15 9.00 1.54
C TYR A 217 9.03 8.07 2.05
N THR A 218 7.84 8.61 2.25
CA THR A 218 6.62 7.87 2.60
C THR A 218 5.77 7.65 1.35
N PHE A 219 5.61 6.39 0.96
CA PHE A 219 4.86 6.01 -0.22
C PHE A 219 3.36 6.11 0.02
N GLU A 220 2.67 6.91 -0.79
CA GLU A 220 1.23 7.06 -0.73
C GLU A 220 0.55 5.94 -1.54
N ARG A 221 -0.05 4.98 -0.83
CA ARG A 221 -0.85 3.91 -1.43
C ARG A 221 -2.19 4.48 -1.89
N THR A 222 -2.58 4.20 -3.13
CA THR A 222 -3.82 4.68 -3.74
C THR A 222 -4.51 3.53 -4.49
N ALA A 223 -5.84 3.57 -4.52
CA ALA A 223 -6.67 2.63 -5.26
C ALA A 223 -7.89 3.30 -5.88
N SER A 224 -8.41 2.68 -6.94
CA SER A 224 -9.70 3.01 -7.55
C SER A 224 -10.58 1.77 -7.53
N LEU A 225 -11.85 1.93 -7.15
CA LEU A 225 -12.85 0.88 -7.17
C LEU A 225 -14.12 1.43 -7.80
N ARG A 226 -14.72 0.65 -8.69
CA ARG A 226 -16.04 0.92 -9.26
C ARG A 226 -16.84 -0.36 -9.27
N VAL A 227 -17.94 -0.31 -8.55
CA VAL A 227 -18.99 -1.32 -8.51
C VAL A 227 -20.32 -0.56 -8.56
N ALA A 228 -21.33 -1.12 -9.23
CA ALA A 228 -22.66 -0.54 -9.33
C ALA A 228 -23.68 -1.50 -8.72
N ASP A 229 -24.84 -0.99 -8.29
CA ASP A 229 -25.95 -1.81 -7.81
C ASP A 229 -26.33 -2.87 -8.84
N GLN A 230 -26.62 -4.09 -8.37
CA GLN A 230 -26.80 -5.26 -9.22
C GLN A 230 -28.05 -6.03 -8.83
N SER A 231 -28.57 -6.75 -9.82
CA SER A 231 -29.53 -7.81 -9.61
C SER A 231 -29.03 -9.07 -10.30
N GLY A 232 -29.31 -10.22 -9.73
CA GLY A 232 -28.86 -11.51 -10.25
C GLY A 232 -29.31 -12.66 -9.38
N ASP A 233 -28.86 -13.87 -9.70
CA ASP A 233 -29.14 -15.10 -8.94
C ASP A 233 -28.60 -15.09 -7.49
N GLY A 234 -27.68 -14.17 -7.19
CA GLY A 234 -27.05 -14.03 -5.89
C GLY A 234 -25.78 -14.87 -5.73
N ASP A 235 -25.38 -15.63 -6.75
CA ASP A 235 -24.20 -16.50 -6.73
C ASP A 235 -22.93 -15.73 -7.14
N SER A 236 -23.04 -14.55 -7.74
CA SER A 236 -21.90 -13.76 -8.22
C SER A 236 -22.07 -12.25 -8.02
N LEU A 237 -20.94 -11.54 -7.92
CA LEU A 237 -20.87 -10.08 -7.91
C LEU A 237 -19.88 -9.58 -8.96
N ASP A 238 -20.37 -8.79 -9.93
CA ASP A 238 -19.53 -8.22 -10.99
C ASP A 238 -18.81 -6.94 -10.52
N ILE A 239 -17.49 -6.91 -10.60
CA ILE A 239 -16.72 -5.68 -10.37
C ILE A 239 -16.51 -4.98 -11.70
N THR A 240 -16.99 -3.73 -11.81
CA THR A 240 -16.85 -2.96 -13.05
C THR A 240 -15.38 -2.61 -13.33
N GLU A 241 -14.67 -2.15 -12.30
CA GLU A 241 -13.27 -1.74 -12.42
C GLU A 241 -12.60 -1.68 -11.05
N ALA A 242 -11.39 -2.22 -10.93
CA ALA A 242 -10.52 -2.02 -9.78
C ALA A 242 -9.05 -1.86 -10.20
N SER A 243 -8.31 -1.01 -9.48
CA SER A 243 -6.85 -0.88 -9.60
C SER A 243 -6.24 -0.30 -8.32
N ALA A 244 -4.95 -0.54 -8.10
CA ALA A 244 -4.17 0.09 -7.04
C ALA A 244 -2.72 0.28 -7.48
N ASN A 245 -2.00 1.24 -6.88
CA ASN A 245 -0.56 1.45 -7.16
C ASN A 245 0.37 0.47 -6.42
N VAL A 246 -0.20 -0.51 -5.72
CA VAL A 246 0.45 -1.63 -5.04
C VAL A 246 -0.25 -2.94 -5.43
N GLU A 247 0.36 -4.09 -5.14
CA GLU A 247 -0.34 -5.37 -5.24
C GLU A 247 -1.55 -5.38 -4.31
N TYR A 248 -2.69 -5.86 -4.81
CA TYR A 248 -3.96 -5.72 -4.13
C TYR A 248 -4.87 -6.94 -4.31
N GLU A 249 -5.86 -7.06 -3.44
CA GLU A 249 -6.95 -8.04 -3.52
C GLU A 249 -8.30 -7.32 -3.35
N LEU A 250 -9.37 -7.96 -3.80
CA LEU A 250 -10.73 -7.50 -3.58
C LEU A 250 -11.40 -8.37 -2.53
N VAL A 251 -12.10 -7.72 -1.61
CA VAL A 251 -12.89 -8.39 -0.57
C VAL A 251 -14.32 -7.89 -0.62
N ALA A 252 -15.27 -8.79 -0.83
CA ALA A 252 -16.70 -8.51 -0.69
C ALA A 252 -17.21 -9.10 0.62
N ALA A 253 -17.81 -8.26 1.47
CA ALA A 253 -18.36 -8.66 2.76
C ALA A 253 -19.86 -8.38 2.83
N TYR A 254 -20.64 -9.38 3.25
CA TYR A 254 -22.10 -9.34 3.33
C TYR A 254 -22.61 -10.36 4.35
N ASP A 255 -23.65 -10.00 5.12
CA ASP A 255 -24.31 -10.87 6.11
C ASP A 255 -23.36 -11.64 7.07
N GLY A 256 -22.23 -11.02 7.42
CA GLY A 256 -21.21 -11.61 8.29
C GLY A 256 -20.28 -12.62 7.61
N THR A 257 -20.43 -12.83 6.31
CA THR A 257 -19.52 -13.59 5.44
C THR A 257 -18.63 -12.65 4.63
N SER A 258 -17.48 -13.15 4.18
CA SER A 258 -16.60 -12.44 3.26
C SER A 258 -16.00 -13.40 2.24
N VAL A 259 -15.93 -12.94 0.98
CA VAL A 259 -15.23 -13.63 -0.10
C VAL A 259 -14.09 -12.75 -0.60
N GLU A 260 -12.99 -13.37 -1.00
CA GLU A 260 -11.74 -12.69 -1.36
C GLU A 260 -11.26 -13.21 -2.72
N THR A 261 -10.73 -12.33 -3.56
CA THR A 261 -10.10 -12.72 -4.82
C THR A 261 -8.64 -13.16 -4.62
N ASP A 262 -8.04 -13.74 -5.66
CA ASP A 262 -6.59 -13.81 -5.76
C ASP A 262 -5.95 -12.41 -5.80
N THR A 263 -4.64 -12.34 -5.52
CA THR A 263 -3.86 -11.10 -5.61
C THR A 263 -3.69 -10.66 -7.06
N PHE A 264 -3.94 -9.37 -7.30
CA PHE A 264 -3.67 -8.66 -8.54
C PHE A 264 -2.37 -7.86 -8.43
N ALA A 265 -1.62 -7.80 -9.54
CA ALA A 265 -0.40 -7.02 -9.60
C ALA A 265 -0.70 -5.50 -9.53
N ALA A 266 0.27 -4.74 -9.00
CA ALA A 266 0.20 -3.28 -8.98
C ALA A 266 -0.10 -2.69 -10.36
N GLU A 267 -0.86 -1.60 -10.38
CA GLU A 267 -1.26 -0.80 -11.56
C GLU A 267 -2.03 -1.60 -12.63
N THR A 268 -2.45 -2.82 -12.31
CA THR A 268 -3.28 -3.63 -13.19
C THR A 268 -4.74 -3.25 -13.00
N LEU A 269 -5.39 -2.85 -14.09
CA LEU A 269 -6.83 -2.64 -14.14
C LEU A 269 -7.56 -3.97 -14.34
N VAL A 270 -8.47 -4.33 -13.44
CA VAL A 270 -9.23 -5.58 -13.48
C VAL A 270 -10.73 -5.34 -13.38
N ALA A 271 -11.51 -6.29 -13.88
CA ALA A 271 -12.98 -6.35 -13.76
C ALA A 271 -13.42 -7.80 -13.49
N PRO A 272 -13.08 -8.36 -12.31
CA PRO A 272 -13.40 -9.74 -11.97
C PRO A 272 -14.86 -9.91 -11.56
N GLU A 273 -15.33 -11.14 -11.67
CA GLU A 273 -16.55 -11.64 -11.04
C GLU A 273 -16.15 -12.34 -9.73
N LEU A 274 -16.86 -12.07 -8.64
CA LEU A 274 -16.63 -12.74 -7.35
C LEU A 274 -17.72 -13.79 -7.12
N ASP A 275 -17.32 -15.04 -6.92
CA ASP A 275 -18.22 -16.11 -6.49
C ASP A 275 -18.66 -15.88 -5.04
N LEU A 276 -19.97 -15.74 -4.81
CA LEU A 276 -20.57 -15.49 -3.51
C LEU A 276 -20.98 -16.83 -2.86
N ASP A 277 -20.39 -17.17 -1.71
CA ASP A 277 -20.74 -18.35 -0.92
C ASP A 277 -20.79 -17.98 0.59
N PRO A 278 -21.98 -17.96 1.23
CA PRO A 278 -23.27 -18.37 0.68
C PRO A 278 -23.79 -17.34 -0.32
N ARG A 279 -24.64 -17.78 -1.25
CA ARG A 279 -25.31 -16.88 -2.18
C ARG A 279 -26.30 -15.95 -1.49
N ILE A 280 -26.51 -14.77 -2.07
CA ILE A 280 -27.41 -13.75 -1.54
C ILE A 280 -28.85 -14.08 -1.96
N VAL A 281 -29.74 -14.27 -0.98
CA VAL A 281 -31.15 -14.67 -1.22
C VAL A 281 -32.18 -13.61 -0.88
N GLU A 282 -31.74 -12.53 -0.22
CA GLU A 282 -32.56 -11.37 0.13
C GLU A 282 -31.82 -10.10 -0.33
N GLU A 283 -32.51 -8.97 -0.37
CA GLU A 283 -31.86 -7.69 -0.70
C GLU A 283 -30.80 -7.35 0.37
N THR A 284 -29.53 -7.32 -0.04
CA THR A 284 -28.39 -7.17 0.87
C THR A 284 -27.44 -6.08 0.37
N THR A 285 -26.90 -5.29 1.30
CA THR A 285 -25.78 -4.38 1.02
C THR A 285 -24.46 -5.13 1.11
N VAL A 286 -23.68 -5.12 0.04
CA VAL A 286 -22.35 -5.73 -0.02
C VAL A 286 -21.28 -4.64 0.10
N GLU A 287 -20.37 -4.78 1.06
CA GLU A 287 -19.19 -3.91 1.18
C GLU A 287 -18.06 -4.49 0.33
N VAL A 288 -17.64 -3.79 -0.72
CA VAL A 288 -16.49 -4.16 -1.55
C VAL A 288 -15.30 -3.30 -1.19
N THR A 289 -14.17 -3.93 -0.86
CA THR A 289 -12.94 -3.24 -0.44
C THR A 289 -11.76 -3.67 -1.31
N VAL A 290 -10.98 -2.71 -1.81
CA VAL A 290 -9.63 -2.94 -2.32
C VAL A 290 -8.67 -2.93 -1.14
N ARG A 291 -7.91 -4.01 -0.92
CA ARG A 291 -6.91 -4.10 0.16
C ARG A 291 -5.51 -4.27 -0.42
N ALA A 292 -4.52 -3.69 0.26
CA ALA A 292 -3.13 -3.97 -0.05
C ALA A 292 -2.81 -5.43 0.30
N ALA A 293 -2.27 -6.20 -0.65
CA ALA A 293 -2.01 -7.62 -0.46
C ALA A 293 -0.90 -7.91 0.57
N GLU A 294 0.02 -6.94 0.78
CA GLU A 294 1.14 -7.08 1.71
C GLU A 294 0.68 -7.18 3.18
N ASP A 295 -0.26 -6.31 3.59
CA ASP A 295 -0.61 -6.10 4.99
C ASP A 295 -2.12 -6.05 5.28
N GLY A 296 -2.96 -6.21 4.26
CA GLY A 296 -4.42 -6.19 4.36
C GLY A 296 -5.01 -4.79 4.61
N THR A 297 -4.22 -3.71 4.50
CA THR A 297 -4.72 -2.35 4.72
C THR A 297 -5.78 -1.99 3.68
N PRO A 298 -6.97 -1.51 4.08
CA PRO A 298 -7.99 -1.07 3.13
C PRO A 298 -7.53 0.21 2.42
N LEU A 299 -7.58 0.20 1.08
CA LEU A 299 -7.17 1.30 0.22
C LEU A 299 -8.37 2.10 -0.31
N GLN A 300 -9.43 1.40 -0.74
CA GLN A 300 -10.68 1.97 -1.22
C GLN A 300 -11.84 1.06 -0.83
N ARG A 301 -13.01 1.63 -0.55
CA ARG A 301 -14.24 0.90 -0.21
C ARG A 301 -15.42 1.49 -0.97
N GLU A 302 -16.30 0.62 -1.46
CA GLU A 302 -17.61 0.97 -2.00
C GLU A 302 -18.67 0.07 -1.37
N GLU A 303 -19.88 0.61 -1.20
CA GLU A 303 -21.06 -0.16 -0.77
C GLU A 303 -21.99 -0.29 -1.99
N VAL A 304 -22.49 -1.50 -2.22
CA VAL A 304 -23.37 -1.80 -3.34
C VAL A 304 -24.63 -2.51 -2.86
N LEU A 305 -25.78 -2.14 -3.40
CA LEU A 305 -27.03 -2.88 -3.17
C LEU A 305 -27.12 -4.04 -4.16
N PHE A 306 -27.28 -5.26 -3.64
CA PHE A 306 -27.58 -6.44 -4.43
C PHE A 306 -29.04 -6.84 -4.22
N THR A 307 -29.81 -6.89 -5.30
CA THR A 307 -31.23 -7.29 -5.30
C THR A 307 -31.37 -8.63 -6.04
N PRO A 308 -31.55 -9.76 -5.33
CA PRO A 308 -31.69 -11.04 -5.98
C PRO A 308 -32.88 -11.09 -6.96
N ASP A 309 -32.68 -11.80 -8.07
CA ASP A 309 -33.72 -12.00 -9.07
C ASP A 309 -34.86 -12.83 -8.48
N SER A 310 -36.08 -12.55 -8.94
CA SER A 310 -37.23 -13.41 -8.67
C SER A 310 -36.98 -14.80 -9.25
N PRO A 311 -37.53 -15.85 -8.64
CA PRO A 311 -37.28 -17.22 -9.09
C PRO A 311 -37.71 -17.42 -10.54
N GLU A 312 -36.98 -18.29 -11.24
CA GLU A 312 -37.34 -18.64 -12.61
C GLU A 312 -38.75 -19.24 -12.69
N GLY A 313 -39.60 -18.68 -13.56
CA GLY A 313 -40.93 -19.19 -13.84
C GLY A 313 -42.03 -18.13 -13.75
N PRO A 314 -43.31 -18.55 -13.76
CA PRO A 314 -44.42 -17.64 -13.55
C PRO A 314 -44.39 -17.07 -12.13
N ALA A 315 -44.76 -15.79 -12.00
CA ALA A 315 -44.94 -15.14 -10.71
C ALA A 315 -46.07 -15.82 -9.93
N LEU A 316 -45.76 -16.37 -8.75
CA LEU A 316 -46.79 -16.83 -7.81
C LEU A 316 -47.26 -15.63 -6.99
N THR A 317 -48.48 -15.16 -7.23
CA THR A 317 -49.11 -14.10 -6.42
C THR A 317 -49.95 -14.72 -5.31
N GLU A 318 -50.26 -13.96 -4.26
CA GLU A 318 -51.17 -14.39 -3.19
C GLU A 318 -52.52 -14.87 -3.76
N ASP A 319 -53.14 -14.09 -4.66
CA ASP A 319 -54.39 -14.46 -5.35
C ASP A 319 -54.29 -15.78 -6.12
N GLU A 320 -53.11 -16.08 -6.68
CA GLU A 320 -52.88 -17.27 -7.49
C GLU A 320 -52.63 -18.49 -6.60
N ALA A 321 -51.87 -18.32 -5.51
CA ALA A 321 -51.73 -19.33 -4.47
C ALA A 321 -53.10 -19.68 -3.83
N ILE A 322 -53.93 -18.66 -3.56
CA ILE A 322 -55.32 -18.86 -3.12
C ILE A 322 -56.10 -19.62 -4.18
N ARG A 323 -56.04 -19.21 -5.45
CA ARG A 323 -56.76 -19.89 -6.53
C ARG A 323 -56.35 -21.35 -6.68
N ILE A 324 -55.06 -21.66 -6.61
CA ILE A 324 -54.55 -23.03 -6.64
C ILE A 324 -55.11 -23.83 -5.46
N ALA A 325 -55.06 -23.27 -4.25
CA ALA A 325 -55.64 -23.88 -3.07
C ALA A 325 -57.18 -23.97 -3.12
N GLU A 326 -57.86 -23.07 -3.84
CA GLU A 326 -59.30 -23.10 -4.00
C GLU A 326 -59.75 -24.12 -5.05
N ASP A 327 -58.97 -24.30 -6.10
CA ASP A 327 -59.21 -25.27 -7.18
C ASP A 327 -59.03 -26.73 -6.69
N THR A 328 -58.42 -26.96 -5.52
CA THR A 328 -58.38 -28.29 -4.87
C THR A 328 -59.69 -28.61 -4.12
N PHE A 329 -60.48 -27.62 -3.69
CA PHE A 329 -61.74 -27.85 -2.95
C PHE A 329 -62.80 -28.70 -3.67
N PRO A 330 -63.03 -28.62 -5.01
CA PRO A 330 -64.12 -29.36 -5.67
C PRO A 330 -63.92 -30.87 -5.70
N LEU A 331 -62.70 -31.37 -5.45
CA LEU A 331 -62.38 -32.80 -5.46
C LEU A 331 -62.80 -33.48 -4.15
N ILE A 332 -62.83 -32.74 -3.05
CA ILE A 332 -63.25 -33.25 -1.74
C ILE A 332 -64.74 -32.95 -1.59
N GLY A 333 -65.58 -33.97 -1.39
CA GLY A 333 -67.02 -33.84 -1.20
C GLY A 333 -67.45 -33.12 0.10
N THR A 334 -66.63 -32.21 0.62
CA THR A 334 -66.70 -31.59 1.95
C THR A 334 -66.74 -30.04 1.93
N PRO A 335 -67.71 -29.41 1.24
CA PRO A 335 -68.03 -27.98 1.45
C PRO A 335 -68.55 -27.66 2.87
N SER A 336 -68.43 -28.60 3.82
CA SER A 336 -68.91 -28.49 5.20
C SER A 336 -67.87 -28.03 6.21
N VAL A 337 -66.58 -28.01 5.87
CA VAL A 337 -65.48 -27.76 6.83
C VAL A 337 -64.65 -26.52 6.52
N PHE A 338 -64.73 -25.94 5.33
CA PHE A 338 -64.10 -24.64 5.03
C PHE A 338 -65.16 -23.54 5.10
N GLU A 339 -64.95 -22.51 5.94
CA GLU A 339 -65.87 -21.35 5.94
C GLU A 339 -65.37 -20.24 5.04
N ARG A 340 -64.10 -19.86 5.23
CA ARG A 340 -63.45 -18.75 4.53
C ARG A 340 -61.94 -18.78 4.78
N TRP A 341 -61.21 -18.05 3.95
CA TRP A 341 -59.88 -17.60 4.29
C TRP A 341 -59.94 -16.50 5.38
N LEU A 342 -58.88 -16.38 6.18
CA LEU A 342 -58.73 -15.26 7.13
C LEU A 342 -58.51 -13.93 6.40
N ASP A 343 -58.59 -12.81 7.11
CA ASP A 343 -58.54 -11.47 6.48
C ASP A 343 -57.12 -11.06 6.02
N ASP A 344 -56.06 -11.78 6.42
CA ASP A 344 -54.68 -11.74 5.88
C ASP A 344 -54.10 -13.18 5.83
N PRO A 345 -54.59 -14.05 4.93
CA PRO A 345 -54.36 -15.48 5.03
C PRO A 345 -53.15 -15.93 4.23
N VAL A 346 -52.72 -15.21 3.21
CA VAL A 346 -51.74 -15.73 2.26
C VAL A 346 -50.57 -14.78 2.13
N GLU A 347 -49.39 -15.27 2.48
CA GLU A 347 -48.13 -14.58 2.23
C GLU A 347 -47.36 -15.41 1.20
N VAL A 348 -46.98 -14.80 0.08
CA VAL A 348 -46.08 -15.41 -0.90
C VAL A 348 -44.80 -14.60 -0.93
N GLU A 349 -43.73 -15.19 -0.40
CA GLU A 349 -42.39 -14.61 -0.41
C GLU A 349 -41.62 -15.17 -1.60
N ALA A 350 -41.13 -14.28 -2.47
CA ALA A 350 -40.24 -14.65 -3.55
C ALA A 350 -38.82 -14.84 -3.01
N HIS A 351 -38.18 -15.93 -3.42
CA HIS A 351 -36.80 -16.30 -3.10
C HIS A 351 -36.11 -16.69 -4.43
N PRO A 352 -34.80 -16.51 -4.62
CA PRO A 352 -34.22 -16.78 -5.95
C PRO A 352 -34.31 -18.25 -6.38
N ASP A 353 -34.40 -19.17 -5.41
CA ASP A 353 -34.69 -20.58 -5.70
C ASP A 353 -36.17 -20.89 -5.95
N GLY A 354 -37.10 -20.05 -5.51
CA GLY A 354 -38.52 -20.37 -5.58
C GLY A 354 -39.42 -19.50 -4.72
N TYR A 355 -40.58 -20.03 -4.35
CA TYR A 355 -41.56 -19.30 -3.52
C TYR A 355 -41.74 -19.98 -2.17
N ARG A 356 -41.81 -19.20 -1.11
CA ARG A 356 -42.33 -19.66 0.19
C ARG A 356 -43.77 -19.19 0.31
N VAL A 357 -44.67 -20.12 0.62
CA VAL A 357 -46.11 -19.85 0.66
C VAL A 357 -46.63 -20.12 2.06
N ARG A 358 -47.23 -19.13 2.71
CA ARG A 358 -47.98 -19.30 3.96
C ARG A 358 -49.47 -19.16 3.67
N LEU A 359 -50.30 -20.04 4.21
CA LEU A 359 -51.75 -20.10 4.02
C LEU A 359 -52.48 -20.27 5.37
N GLY A 360 -53.17 -19.24 5.83
CA GLY A 360 -54.04 -19.25 7.00
C GLY A 360 -55.50 -19.49 6.61
N TYR A 361 -56.07 -20.62 7.00
CA TYR A 361 -57.45 -20.96 6.66
C TYR A 361 -58.31 -21.22 7.89
N LEU A 362 -59.60 -20.82 7.81
CA LEU A 362 -60.58 -21.04 8.86
C LEU A 362 -61.40 -22.29 8.55
N ALA A 363 -61.21 -23.33 9.36
CA ALA A 363 -62.04 -24.51 9.36
C ALA A 363 -63.34 -24.23 10.13
N ALA A 364 -64.48 -24.45 9.46
CA ALA A 364 -65.80 -24.49 10.06
C ALA A 364 -65.81 -25.54 11.16
N ARG A 365 -65.90 -25.10 12.42
CA ARG A 365 -66.29 -26.02 13.49
C ARG A 365 -67.76 -26.33 13.25
N GLN A 366 -68.05 -27.43 12.56
CA GLN A 366 -69.39 -27.81 12.18
C GLN A 366 -70.22 -28.26 13.40
N ARG A 367 -70.46 -27.39 14.39
CA ARG A 367 -71.25 -27.64 15.61
C ARG A 367 -71.07 -29.05 16.18
N ALA A 368 -69.83 -29.54 16.14
CA ALA A 368 -69.44 -30.89 16.51
C ALA A 368 -69.31 -30.97 18.03
N VAL A 369 -70.45 -31.05 18.71
CA VAL A 369 -70.55 -31.32 20.16
C VAL A 369 -70.24 -32.80 20.47
N PHE A 370 -69.78 -33.60 19.50
CA PHE A 370 -69.56 -35.04 19.65
C PHE A 370 -68.16 -35.45 19.18
N SER A 371 -67.47 -36.25 20.00
CA SER A 371 -66.08 -36.70 19.81
C SER A 371 -65.79 -37.34 18.45
N SER A 372 -66.76 -38.01 17.81
CA SER A 372 -66.57 -38.64 16.49
C SER A 372 -66.55 -37.68 15.30
N ALA A 373 -66.61 -36.37 15.55
CA ALA A 373 -66.50 -35.32 14.54
C ALA A 373 -65.20 -34.51 14.66
N ALA A 374 -64.45 -34.63 15.78
CA ALA A 374 -63.11 -34.07 15.91
C ALA A 374 -62.15 -34.80 14.97
N ASP A 375 -62.06 -36.13 15.07
CA ASP A 375 -61.25 -36.98 14.18
C ASP A 375 -61.56 -36.76 12.70
N ARG A 376 -62.83 -36.49 12.36
CA ARG A 376 -63.23 -36.17 10.98
C ARG A 376 -62.84 -34.78 10.52
N THR A 377 -62.80 -33.81 11.44
CA THR A 377 -62.36 -32.44 11.13
C THR A 377 -60.84 -32.41 10.96
N GLU A 378 -60.13 -33.17 11.80
CA GLU A 378 -58.68 -33.33 11.74
C GLU A 378 -58.25 -34.08 10.47
N ALA A 379 -58.87 -35.22 10.15
CA ALA A 379 -58.61 -35.93 8.90
C ALA A 379 -58.93 -35.07 7.66
N ALA A 380 -60.05 -34.35 7.65
CA ALA A 380 -60.39 -33.46 6.52
C ALA A 380 -59.44 -32.26 6.40
N THR A 381 -58.90 -31.77 7.54
CA THR A 381 -57.88 -30.71 7.58
C THR A 381 -56.56 -31.21 7.01
N ALA A 382 -56.15 -32.42 7.39
CA ALA A 382 -54.94 -33.04 6.88
C ALA A 382 -55.05 -33.38 5.38
N GLU A 383 -56.17 -33.97 4.92
CA GLU A 383 -56.44 -34.23 3.51
C GLU A 383 -56.40 -32.93 2.69
N PHE A 384 -57.01 -31.85 3.18
CA PHE A 384 -56.93 -30.53 2.54
C PHE A 384 -55.50 -30.03 2.44
N ALA A 385 -54.73 -30.09 3.53
CA ALA A 385 -53.34 -29.67 3.53
C ALA A 385 -52.51 -30.46 2.51
N ILE A 386 -52.70 -31.79 2.44
CA ILE A 386 -52.03 -32.68 1.49
C ILE A 386 -52.35 -32.30 0.04
N ASP A 387 -53.62 -32.06 -0.29
CA ASP A 387 -54.03 -31.70 -1.64
C ASP A 387 -53.48 -30.32 -2.06
N VAL A 388 -53.47 -29.35 -1.14
CA VAL A 388 -52.87 -28.03 -1.37
C VAL A 388 -51.35 -28.14 -1.55
N PHE A 389 -50.68 -28.95 -0.73
CA PHE A 389 -49.25 -29.22 -0.89
C PHE A 389 -48.98 -29.86 -2.25
N GLU A 390 -49.71 -30.91 -2.63
CA GLU A 390 -49.52 -31.55 -3.94
C GLU A 390 -49.73 -30.52 -5.06
N ALA A 391 -50.82 -29.76 -5.03
CA ALA A 391 -51.13 -28.78 -6.08
C ALA A 391 -50.04 -27.69 -6.22
N LEU A 392 -49.53 -27.17 -5.09
CA LEU A 392 -48.47 -26.16 -5.09
C LEU A 392 -47.10 -26.73 -5.50
N PHE A 393 -46.73 -27.93 -5.03
CA PHE A 393 -45.43 -28.53 -5.35
C PHE A 393 -45.35 -29.16 -6.75
N THR A 394 -46.48 -29.66 -7.27
CA THR A 394 -46.56 -30.26 -8.62
C THR A 394 -46.94 -29.25 -9.71
N GLY A 395 -47.31 -28.03 -9.32
CA GLY A 395 -47.61 -26.93 -10.23
C GLY A 395 -46.38 -26.47 -11.04
N GLU A 396 -46.61 -25.48 -11.90
CA GLU A 396 -45.55 -24.84 -12.69
C GLU A 396 -44.65 -23.88 -11.87
N TYR A 397 -45.00 -23.67 -10.60
CA TYR A 397 -44.27 -22.80 -9.66
C TYR A 397 -43.21 -23.60 -8.91
N HIS A 398 -42.02 -23.02 -8.75
CA HIS A 398 -40.99 -23.61 -7.91
C HIS A 398 -41.25 -23.26 -6.43
N VAL A 399 -42.24 -23.90 -5.80
CA VAL A 399 -42.52 -23.68 -4.36
C VAL A 399 -41.48 -24.42 -3.51
N LEU A 400 -40.79 -23.70 -2.61
CA LEU A 400 -39.73 -24.20 -1.71
C LEU A 400 -40.30 -24.77 -0.42
N ASP A 401 -41.27 -24.08 0.16
CA ASP A 401 -41.99 -24.56 1.32
C ASP A 401 -43.39 -23.95 1.38
N VAL A 402 -44.29 -24.72 1.99
CA VAL A 402 -45.67 -24.32 2.23
C VAL A 402 -45.95 -24.48 3.72
N GLU A 403 -46.43 -23.41 4.35
CA GLU A 403 -46.93 -23.40 5.72
C GLU A 403 -48.44 -23.18 5.71
N ILE A 404 -49.20 -24.08 6.34
CA ILE A 404 -50.65 -23.98 6.44
C ILE A 404 -51.05 -23.83 7.91
N GLU A 405 -51.65 -22.70 8.26
CA GLU A 405 -52.21 -22.43 9.58
C GLU A 405 -53.71 -22.72 9.58
N SER A 406 -54.12 -23.68 10.39
CA SER A 406 -55.52 -24.04 10.57
C SER A 406 -56.10 -23.30 11.77
N TRP A 407 -57.26 -22.68 11.58
CA TRP A 407 -57.98 -21.95 12.63
C TRP A 407 -59.37 -22.55 12.83
N LEU A 408 -59.86 -22.57 14.06
CA LEU A 408 -61.19 -23.05 14.42
C LEU A 408 -62.01 -21.95 15.07
N THR A 409 -63.29 -21.85 14.71
CA THR A 409 -64.25 -21.00 15.43
C THR A 409 -64.77 -21.72 16.67
N SER A 410 -64.62 -21.12 17.84
CA SER A 410 -65.35 -21.55 19.03
C SER A 410 -66.80 -21.03 19.00
N GLY A 411 -67.69 -21.61 19.81
CA GLY A 411 -69.12 -21.25 19.82
C GLY A 411 -69.43 -19.79 20.20
N THR A 412 -68.43 -18.99 20.55
CA THR A 412 -68.51 -17.55 20.85
C THR A 412 -68.11 -16.64 19.68
N ASN A 413 -67.83 -17.21 18.50
CA ASN A 413 -67.21 -16.52 17.33
C ASN A 413 -65.74 -16.12 17.57
N ASP A 414 -65.12 -16.57 18.65
CA ASP A 414 -63.67 -16.41 18.83
C ASP A 414 -62.95 -17.43 17.94
N MET A 415 -61.91 -17.00 17.24
CA MET A 415 -61.07 -17.86 16.42
C MET A 415 -59.82 -18.23 17.20
N GLU A 416 -59.47 -19.51 17.20
CA GLU A 416 -58.27 -20.04 17.84
C GLU A 416 -57.47 -20.83 16.80
N GLN A 417 -56.17 -20.64 16.76
CA GLN A 417 -55.27 -21.41 15.91
C GLN A 417 -55.26 -22.85 16.41
N ALA A 418 -55.69 -23.78 15.57
CA ALA A 418 -55.78 -25.19 15.90
C ALA A 418 -54.46 -25.91 15.67
N GLY A 419 -53.68 -25.49 14.66
CA GLY A 419 -52.37 -26.05 14.37
C GLY A 419 -51.75 -25.43 13.14
N THR A 420 -50.45 -25.67 12.98
CA THR A 420 -49.67 -25.28 11.79
C THR A 420 -49.02 -26.52 11.20
N THR A 421 -49.11 -26.67 9.88
CA THR A 421 -48.46 -27.75 9.14
C THR A 421 -47.51 -27.13 8.12
N ARG A 422 -46.22 -27.45 8.21
CA ARG A 422 -45.20 -26.97 7.28
C ARG A 422 -44.60 -28.14 6.51
N LEU A 423 -44.43 -27.96 5.21
CA LEU A 423 -43.82 -28.95 4.33
C LEU A 423 -42.79 -28.28 3.42
N HIS A 424 -41.57 -28.85 3.39
CA HIS A 424 -40.49 -28.40 2.53
C HIS A 424 -40.44 -29.23 1.24
N ARG A 425 -40.05 -28.60 0.12
CA ARG A 425 -39.94 -29.23 -1.20
C ARG A 425 -39.02 -30.46 -1.18
N ASP A 426 -37.90 -30.38 -0.45
CA ASP A 426 -36.95 -31.49 -0.33
C ASP A 426 -37.55 -32.71 0.39
N ALA A 427 -38.52 -32.48 1.28
CA ALA A 427 -39.22 -33.56 1.99
C ALA A 427 -40.25 -34.29 1.11
N VAL A 428 -40.77 -33.65 0.06
CA VAL A 428 -41.79 -34.23 -0.84
C VAL A 428 -41.19 -34.97 -2.02
N SER A 429 -39.88 -34.88 -2.25
CA SER A 429 -39.22 -35.62 -3.32
C SER A 429 -39.36 -37.13 -3.12
N GLY A 430 -40.22 -37.77 -3.91
CA GLY A 430 -40.47 -39.22 -3.88
C GLY A 430 -41.60 -39.64 -2.93
N VAL A 431 -42.38 -38.68 -2.40
CA VAL A 431 -43.63 -38.95 -1.69
C VAL A 431 -44.70 -39.42 -2.68
N ASP A 432 -45.38 -40.50 -2.33
CA ASP A 432 -46.62 -40.93 -3.01
C ASP A 432 -47.79 -40.22 -2.33
N TRP A 433 -48.38 -39.23 -3.01
CA TRP A 433 -49.47 -38.43 -2.45
C TRP A 433 -50.74 -39.26 -2.22
N ASP A 434 -50.95 -40.35 -2.98
CA ASP A 434 -52.08 -41.24 -2.77
C ASP A 434 -51.93 -42.05 -1.47
N ASP A 435 -50.71 -42.47 -1.13
CA ASP A 435 -50.43 -43.14 0.15
C ASP A 435 -50.67 -42.19 1.34
N LEU A 436 -50.32 -40.90 1.21
CA LEU A 436 -50.58 -39.89 2.25
C LEU A 436 -52.08 -39.64 2.47
N ARG A 437 -52.90 -39.71 1.42
CA ARG A 437 -54.36 -39.56 1.53
C ARG A 437 -55.03 -40.75 2.21
N ASP A 438 -54.53 -41.96 2.00
CA ASP A 438 -55.11 -43.18 2.56
C ASP A 438 -54.94 -43.26 4.09
N ASP A 439 -53.87 -42.65 4.63
CA ASP A 439 -53.63 -42.57 6.09
C ASP A 439 -52.91 -41.28 6.51
N PRO A 440 -53.60 -40.12 6.50
CA PRO A 440 -52.99 -38.81 6.68
C PRO A 440 -52.42 -38.59 8.08
N THR A 441 -52.79 -39.42 9.05
CA THR A 441 -52.32 -39.32 10.45
C THR A 441 -51.15 -40.23 10.77
N GLU A 442 -51.00 -41.38 10.10
CA GLU A 442 -49.90 -42.33 10.37
C GLU A 442 -48.74 -42.24 9.36
N THR A 443 -48.94 -41.61 8.19
CA THR A 443 -47.95 -41.64 7.08
C THR A 443 -47.28 -40.31 6.72
N LEU A 444 -47.56 -39.21 7.44
CA LEU A 444 -46.83 -37.96 7.19
C LEU A 444 -45.31 -38.22 7.24
N PRO A 445 -44.54 -37.74 6.25
CA PRO A 445 -43.10 -37.95 6.24
C PRO A 445 -42.53 -37.44 7.56
N SER A 446 -41.54 -38.13 8.14
CA SER A 446 -40.88 -37.74 9.40
C SER A 446 -40.20 -36.36 9.39
N VAL A 447 -40.34 -35.61 8.30
CA VAL A 447 -39.79 -34.29 8.01
C VAL A 447 -40.87 -33.20 8.03
N ALA A 448 -42.16 -33.56 8.07
CA ALA A 448 -43.21 -32.63 8.44
C ALA A 448 -43.12 -32.42 9.95
N GLU A 449 -42.78 -31.20 10.40
CA GLU A 449 -42.91 -30.85 11.80
C GLU A 449 -44.41 -30.83 12.15
N SER A 450 -44.93 -31.97 12.60
CA SER A 450 -46.28 -32.06 13.13
C SER A 450 -46.31 -31.34 14.48
N TYR A 451 -46.92 -30.17 14.54
CA TYR A 451 -47.27 -29.57 15.83
C TYR A 451 -48.54 -30.22 16.38
N GLU A 452 -48.41 -30.72 17.60
CA GLU A 452 -49.47 -31.34 18.40
C GLU A 452 -50.68 -30.38 18.45
N PHE A 453 -51.85 -30.84 18.03
CA PHE A 453 -53.10 -30.16 18.35
C PHE A 453 -53.22 -30.16 19.87
N GLU A 454 -52.95 -29.03 20.54
CA GLU A 454 -53.25 -28.86 21.96
C GLU A 454 -54.78 -28.81 22.11
N TYR A 455 -55.42 -29.99 22.08
CA TYR A 455 -56.81 -30.13 22.44
C TYR A 455 -56.98 -29.67 23.89
N PHE A 456 -57.82 -28.66 24.08
CA PHE A 456 -58.29 -28.21 25.40
C PHE A 456 -58.61 -29.39 26.33
N ASP A 457 -58.00 -29.41 27.51
CA ASP A 457 -58.35 -30.28 28.65
C ASP A 457 -59.84 -30.16 29.06
#